data_AF-A0A1F3V3H3-F1
#
_entry.id   AF-A0A1F3V3H3-F1
#
_cell.length_a   1.000
_cell.length_b   1.000
_cell.length_c   1.000
_cell.angle_alpha   90.00
_cell.angle_beta   90.00
_cell.angle_gamma   90.00
#
_symmetry.space_group_name_H-M   'P 1'
#
loop_
_entity.id
_entity.type
_entity.pdbx_description
1 polymer ?
#
loop_
_entity_poly.entity_id
_entity_poly.type
_entity_poly.pdbx_seq_one_letter_code
_entity_poly.pdbx_strand_id
1 'polypeptide(L)'
;MKFFFTTFNLFIFLTLISCGNNKNISIEGIDGPYILLSDQTLIMTMTFKNIKQESEASYKLPQFQNAYVEIGPSNNQELSITYRFNILELIEFDDGKLPLINLPDERGIPGMVGGSLPGIDFAINNFEYSSLYLSANHLGFFIPVASFEKFYSMTSFDYFINNKKAGSITMIGKEQNHHIPGILLLLDFDQDVKDDLLTYFSSR
;
A
#
# COMPACT_ATOMS: atom_id res chain seq x y z
N MET A 1 -9.65 -23.16 72.57
CA MET A 1 -9.18 -22.08 71.67
C MET A 1 -9.43 -22.54 70.23
N LYS A 2 -10.40 -21.93 69.53
CA LYS A 2 -10.79 -22.31 68.16
C LYS A 2 -9.93 -21.52 67.16
N PHE A 3 -9.11 -22.19 66.37
CA PHE A 3 -8.39 -21.58 65.25
C PHE A 3 -9.30 -21.54 64.02
N PHE A 4 -9.60 -20.34 63.54
CA PHE A 4 -10.35 -20.06 62.33
C PHE A 4 -9.34 -19.89 61.19
N PHE A 5 -9.30 -20.82 60.24
CA PHE A 5 -8.46 -20.72 59.03
C PHE A 5 -9.32 -20.16 57.90
N THR A 6 -9.21 -18.86 57.64
CA THR A 6 -9.90 -18.18 56.56
C THR A 6 -9.10 -18.34 55.27
N THR A 7 -9.56 -19.19 54.35
CA THR A 7 -8.96 -19.35 53.02
C THR A 7 -9.35 -18.18 52.12
N PHE A 8 -8.36 -17.33 51.81
CA PHE A 8 -8.45 -16.23 50.85
C PHE A 8 -8.40 -16.80 49.42
N ASN A 9 -9.55 -16.94 48.76
CA ASN A 9 -9.64 -17.35 47.35
C ASN A 9 -9.46 -16.12 46.44
N LEU A 10 -8.24 -15.93 45.94
CA LEU A 10 -7.91 -14.95 44.92
C LEU A 10 -8.16 -15.60 43.54
N PHE A 11 -9.39 -15.48 43.02
CA PHE A 11 -9.70 -15.88 41.64
C PHE A 11 -9.47 -14.69 40.70
N ILE A 12 -8.31 -14.72 40.04
CA ILE A 12 -7.94 -13.84 38.93
C ILE A 12 -8.75 -14.29 37.71
N PHE A 13 -9.72 -13.48 37.26
CA PHE A 13 -10.30 -13.61 35.93
C PHE A 13 -9.80 -12.45 35.06
N LEU A 14 -8.74 -12.74 34.32
CA LEU A 14 -8.25 -11.96 33.19
C LEU A 14 -9.18 -12.22 32.00
N THR A 15 -10.05 -11.27 31.66
CA THR A 15 -10.73 -11.24 30.35
C THR A 15 -10.56 -9.88 29.70
N LEU A 16 -9.33 -9.57 29.29
CA LEU A 16 -9.09 -8.60 28.23
C LEU A 16 -9.17 -9.35 26.89
N ILE A 17 -10.38 -9.59 26.40
CA ILE A 17 -10.60 -9.91 24.99
C ILE A 17 -10.38 -8.60 24.24
N SER A 18 -9.13 -8.33 23.86
CA SER A 18 -8.81 -7.26 22.92
C SER A 18 -9.36 -7.70 21.56
N CYS A 19 -10.57 -7.26 21.25
CA CYS A 19 -11.10 -7.30 19.90
C CYS A 19 -10.34 -6.24 19.09
N GLY A 20 -9.15 -6.60 18.63
CA GLY A 20 -8.35 -5.77 17.74
C GLY A 20 -9.11 -5.59 16.44
N ASN A 21 -9.75 -4.43 16.27
CA ASN A 21 -10.32 -4.06 14.99
C ASN A 21 -9.15 -3.80 14.03
N ASN A 22 -8.84 -4.79 13.19
CA ASN A 22 -7.89 -4.69 12.08
C ASN A 22 -8.35 -3.58 11.13
N LYS A 23 -7.79 -2.39 11.29
CA LYS A 23 -8.16 -1.19 10.53
C LYS A 23 -6.90 -0.55 9.97
N ASN A 24 -7.00 -0.08 8.74
CA ASN A 24 -5.95 0.73 8.13
C ASN A 24 -5.79 2.04 8.88
N ILE A 25 -4.54 2.51 8.93
CA ILE A 25 -4.25 3.82 9.50
C ILE A 25 -4.94 4.92 8.70
N SER A 26 -5.33 5.99 9.39
CA SER A 26 -5.77 7.22 8.74
C SER A 26 -4.57 8.13 8.56
N ILE A 27 -4.37 8.64 7.34
CA ILE A 27 -3.29 9.56 6.99
C ILE A 27 -3.90 10.95 6.81
N GLU A 28 -3.40 11.94 7.55
CA GLU A 28 -3.92 13.30 7.42
C GLU A 28 -3.69 13.86 6.01
N GLY A 29 -4.71 14.47 5.43
CA GLY A 29 -4.65 15.02 4.08
C GLY A 29 -4.78 13.98 2.97
N ILE A 30 -4.90 12.69 3.28
CA ILE A 30 -5.03 11.61 2.30
C ILE A 30 -6.23 10.74 2.67
N ASP A 31 -7.00 10.35 1.66
CA ASP A 31 -8.06 9.35 1.76
C ASP A 31 -7.67 8.12 0.94
N GLY A 32 -7.51 6.97 1.61
CA GLY A 32 -6.92 5.76 1.05
C GLY A 32 -5.46 5.53 1.48
N PRO A 33 -4.70 4.68 0.75
CA PRO A 33 -5.08 4.00 -0.49
C PRO A 33 -6.15 2.92 -0.26
N TYR A 34 -7.10 2.83 -1.19
CA TYR A 34 -8.13 1.79 -1.24
C TYR A 34 -7.84 0.82 -2.37
N ILE A 35 -7.92 -0.48 -2.08
CA ILE A 35 -7.79 -1.54 -3.08
C ILE A 35 -9.16 -2.16 -3.34
N LEU A 36 -9.53 -2.24 -4.62
CA LEU A 36 -10.73 -2.90 -5.11
C LEU A 36 -10.36 -3.85 -6.24
N LEU A 37 -10.92 -5.05 -6.20
CA LEU A 37 -10.85 -6.00 -7.31
C LEU A 37 -12.23 -6.06 -7.99
N SER A 38 -12.30 -5.68 -9.28
CA SER A 38 -13.54 -5.70 -10.06
C SER A 38 -13.26 -6.16 -11.48
N ASP A 39 -13.99 -7.17 -11.97
CA ASP A 39 -13.91 -7.65 -13.36
C ASP A 39 -12.47 -7.82 -13.87
N GLN A 40 -11.66 -8.58 -13.11
CA GLN A 40 -10.24 -8.84 -13.39
C GLN A 40 -9.34 -7.61 -13.36
N THR A 41 -9.86 -6.47 -12.93
CA THR A 41 -9.12 -5.22 -12.76
C THR A 41 -8.84 -5.00 -11.28
N LEU A 42 -7.57 -4.96 -10.92
CA LEU A 42 -7.13 -4.41 -9.64
C LEU A 42 -7.11 -2.89 -9.76
N ILE A 43 -7.89 -2.24 -8.91
CA ILE A 43 -8.03 -0.79 -8.83
C ILE A 43 -7.48 -0.34 -7.49
N MET A 44 -6.46 0.51 -7.52
CA MET A 44 -5.94 1.19 -6.34
C MET A 44 -6.23 2.68 -6.46
N THR A 45 -6.93 3.26 -5.48
CA THR A 45 -7.29 4.68 -5.51
C THR A 45 -6.79 5.39 -4.26
N MET A 46 -6.24 6.58 -4.44
CA MET A 46 -5.82 7.47 -3.36
C MET A 46 -6.25 8.90 -3.70
N THR A 47 -6.92 9.57 -2.76
CA THR A 47 -7.36 10.96 -2.91
C THR A 47 -6.61 11.88 -1.96
N PHE A 48 -6.12 13.00 -2.46
CA PHE A 48 -5.41 14.01 -1.70
C PHE A 48 -6.35 15.15 -1.34
N LYS A 49 -6.66 15.28 -0.05
CA LYS A 49 -7.59 16.28 0.46
C LYS A 49 -7.03 17.68 0.29
N ASN A 50 -7.91 18.63 0.03
CA ASN A 50 -7.59 20.06 -0.16
C ASN A 50 -6.67 20.37 -1.37
N ILE A 51 -6.31 19.39 -2.19
CA ILE A 51 -5.65 19.63 -3.48
C ILE A 51 -6.73 19.57 -4.55
N LYS A 52 -6.98 20.68 -5.25
CA LYS A 52 -7.99 20.73 -6.31
C LYS A 52 -7.43 20.24 -7.63
N GLN A 53 -8.24 19.49 -8.36
CA GLN A 53 -7.94 18.99 -9.69
C GLN A 53 -9.19 19.15 -10.55
N GLU A 54 -9.08 19.76 -11.72
CA GLU A 54 -10.21 19.98 -12.63
C GLU A 54 -10.11 19.14 -13.90
N SER A 55 -8.89 18.83 -14.34
CA SER A 55 -8.65 18.02 -15.53
C SER A 55 -8.41 16.56 -15.17
N GLU A 56 -8.80 15.68 -16.07
CA GLU A 56 -8.43 14.26 -16.04
C GLU A 56 -7.30 13.99 -17.02
N ALA A 57 -6.39 13.11 -16.64
CA ALA A 57 -5.32 12.62 -17.49
C ALA A 57 -5.07 11.13 -17.22
N SER A 58 -4.83 10.35 -18.27
CA SER A 58 -4.58 8.91 -18.18
C SER A 58 -3.25 8.57 -18.86
N TYR A 59 -2.45 7.76 -18.18
CA TYR A 59 -1.11 7.39 -18.59
C TYR A 59 -0.97 5.89 -18.59
N LYS A 60 -0.52 5.32 -19.71
CA LYS A 60 -0.20 3.90 -19.79
C LYS A 60 1.10 3.63 -19.04
N LEU A 61 1.09 2.61 -18.18
CA LEU A 61 2.31 2.19 -17.49
C LEU A 61 3.24 1.43 -18.45
N PRO A 62 4.54 1.78 -18.50
CA PRO A 62 5.52 1.05 -19.31
C PRO A 62 5.56 -0.44 -18.94
N GLN A 63 5.93 -1.31 -19.88
CA GLN A 63 6.04 -2.76 -19.71
C GLN A 63 4.71 -3.53 -19.54
N PHE A 64 3.58 -2.85 -19.36
CA PHE A 64 2.25 -3.45 -19.28
C PHE A 64 1.39 -3.12 -20.50
N GLN A 65 0.61 -4.09 -20.95
CA GLN A 65 -0.36 -3.94 -22.03
C GLN A 65 -1.62 -3.24 -21.54
N ASN A 66 -2.13 -3.63 -20.36
CA ASN A 66 -3.42 -3.21 -19.81
C ASN A 66 -3.28 -2.64 -18.39
N ALA A 67 -2.30 -1.75 -18.20
CA ALA A 67 -2.15 -1.01 -16.96
C ALA A 67 -2.06 0.50 -17.19
N TYR A 68 -2.78 1.24 -16.35
CA TYR A 68 -2.95 2.69 -16.48
C TYR A 68 -2.90 3.35 -15.11
N VAL A 69 -2.46 4.60 -15.11
CA VAL A 69 -2.64 5.52 -14.00
C VAL A 69 -3.49 6.68 -14.48
N GLU A 70 -4.59 6.90 -13.79
CA GLU A 70 -5.54 7.97 -14.02
C GLU A 70 -5.36 9.01 -12.91
N ILE A 71 -5.19 10.26 -13.30
CA ILE A 71 -5.16 11.40 -12.39
C ILE A 71 -6.35 12.28 -12.74
N GLY A 72 -7.22 12.56 -11.77
CA GLY A 72 -8.43 13.32 -12.02
C GLY A 72 -9.13 13.79 -10.76
N PRO A 73 -10.27 14.48 -10.90
CA PRO A 73 -11.08 14.88 -9.77
C PRO A 73 -11.76 13.67 -9.11
N SER A 74 -11.74 13.64 -7.78
CA SER A 74 -12.66 12.84 -6.98
C SER A 74 -14.07 13.46 -7.01
N ASN A 75 -15.05 12.78 -6.40
CA ASN A 75 -16.42 13.30 -6.27
C ASN A 75 -16.50 14.69 -5.60
N ASN A 76 -15.48 15.05 -4.80
CA ASN A 76 -15.38 16.35 -4.11
C ASN A 76 -14.46 17.35 -4.85
N GLN A 77 -14.12 17.07 -6.11
CA GLN A 77 -13.16 17.83 -6.94
C GLN A 77 -11.75 17.90 -6.33
N GLU A 78 -11.41 16.92 -5.51
CA GLU A 78 -10.06 16.78 -4.95
C GLU A 78 -9.21 15.90 -5.87
N LEU A 79 -7.89 16.05 -5.83
CA LEU A 79 -6.98 15.28 -6.65
C LEU A 79 -7.04 13.80 -6.27
N SER A 80 -7.43 12.95 -7.22
CA SER A 80 -7.45 11.50 -7.09
C SER A 80 -6.44 10.88 -8.06
N ILE A 81 -5.67 9.92 -7.57
CA ILE A 81 -4.83 9.04 -8.39
C ILE A 81 -5.44 7.64 -8.32
N THR A 82 -5.71 7.07 -9.48
CA THR A 82 -6.24 5.70 -9.61
C THR A 82 -5.31 4.88 -10.50
N TYR A 83 -4.78 3.80 -9.94
CA TYR A 83 -4.03 2.80 -10.69
C TYR A 83 -4.96 1.66 -11.08
N ARG A 84 -4.89 1.22 -12.33
CA ARG A 84 -5.66 0.11 -12.87
C ARG A 84 -4.69 -0.90 -13.46
N PHE A 85 -4.83 -2.15 -13.05
CA PHE A 85 -4.08 -3.27 -13.60
C PHE A 85 -5.01 -4.40 -13.96
N ASN A 86 -4.77 -5.04 -15.10
CA ASN A 86 -5.29 -6.38 -15.32
C ASN A 86 -4.57 -7.34 -14.36
N ILE A 87 -5.33 -8.04 -13.52
CA ILE A 87 -4.76 -8.91 -12.49
C ILE A 87 -4.09 -10.15 -13.07
N LEU A 88 -4.58 -10.68 -14.19
CA LEU A 88 -3.96 -11.83 -14.88
C LEU A 88 -2.60 -11.42 -15.43
N GLU A 89 -2.51 -10.23 -16.03
CA GLU A 89 -1.23 -9.69 -16.48
C GLU A 89 -0.22 -9.54 -15.33
N LEU A 90 -0.66 -9.10 -14.14
CA LEU A 90 0.21 -9.03 -12.96
C LEU A 90 0.65 -10.41 -12.46
N ILE A 91 -0.23 -11.40 -12.49
CA ILE A 91 0.06 -12.78 -12.05
C ILE A 91 1.06 -13.45 -12.99
N GLU A 92 0.89 -13.26 -14.29
CA GLU A 92 1.72 -13.86 -15.35
C GLU A 92 3.00 -13.05 -15.64
N PHE A 93 3.18 -11.91 -15.00
CA PHE A 93 4.32 -11.03 -15.26
C PHE A 93 5.64 -11.68 -14.84
N ASP A 94 6.60 -11.69 -15.77
CA ASP A 94 7.96 -12.16 -15.54
C ASP A 94 8.82 -11.03 -14.94
N ASP A 95 8.94 -11.01 -13.61
CA ASP A 95 9.67 -9.99 -12.84
C ASP A 95 11.17 -9.98 -13.13
N GLY A 96 11.74 -11.07 -13.66
CA GLY A 96 13.13 -11.16 -14.10
C GLY A 96 13.51 -10.19 -15.21
N LYS A 97 12.52 -9.54 -15.85
CA LYS A 97 12.73 -8.52 -16.89
C LYS A 97 12.84 -7.10 -16.34
N LEU A 98 12.52 -6.88 -15.07
CA LEU A 98 12.59 -5.55 -14.46
C LEU A 98 13.93 -5.33 -13.75
N PRO A 99 14.49 -4.12 -13.81
CA PRO A 99 15.65 -3.77 -13.02
C PRO A 99 15.30 -3.80 -11.53
N LEU A 100 16.26 -4.18 -10.69
CA LEU A 100 16.16 -3.96 -9.25
C LEU A 100 16.33 -2.47 -8.98
N ILE A 101 15.34 -1.87 -8.34
CA ILE A 101 15.33 -0.45 -7.96
C ILE A 101 15.04 -0.29 -6.48
N ASN A 102 15.50 0.82 -5.93
CA ASN A 102 15.27 1.26 -4.56
C ASN A 102 14.04 2.20 -4.52
N LEU A 103 13.83 2.92 -3.42
CA LEU A 103 13.01 4.12 -3.47
C LEU A 103 13.58 5.12 -4.49
N PRO A 104 12.79 6.05 -5.06
CA PRO A 104 13.26 6.97 -6.09
C PRO A 104 14.46 7.86 -5.69
N ASP A 105 14.70 8.00 -4.39
CA ASP A 105 15.84 8.72 -3.82
C ASP A 105 16.96 7.77 -3.35
N GLU A 106 16.99 6.56 -3.89
CA GLU A 106 17.98 5.50 -3.65
C GLU A 106 17.95 4.88 -2.24
N ARG A 107 17.05 5.33 -1.33
CA ARG A 107 16.89 4.70 -0.02
C ARG A 107 16.34 3.28 -0.16
N GLY A 108 16.76 2.42 0.77
CA GLY A 108 16.26 1.05 0.84
C GLY A 108 14.74 1.00 1.05
N ILE A 109 14.06 0.13 0.32
CA ILE A 109 12.64 -0.19 0.50
C ILE A 109 12.47 -0.85 1.88
N PRO A 110 11.69 -0.25 2.80
CA PRO A 110 11.50 -0.80 4.15
C PRO A 110 10.93 -2.22 4.14
N GLY A 111 11.50 -3.08 4.97
CA GLY A 111 11.09 -4.48 5.10
C GLY A 111 11.64 -5.43 4.02
N MET A 112 12.31 -4.93 2.98
CA MET A 112 12.85 -5.76 1.91
C MET A 112 14.32 -6.12 2.13
N VAL A 113 14.66 -7.39 1.90
CA VAL A 113 16.05 -7.85 1.94
C VAL A 113 16.84 -7.18 0.81
N GLY A 114 17.96 -6.55 1.15
CA GLY A 114 18.76 -5.77 0.19
C GLY A 114 18.19 -4.39 -0.14
N GLY A 115 16.98 -4.06 0.32
CA GLY A 115 16.37 -2.75 0.16
C GLY A 115 15.92 -2.42 -1.27
N SER A 116 15.85 -3.39 -2.18
CA SER A 116 15.47 -3.17 -3.57
C SER A 116 14.46 -4.21 -4.03
N LEU A 117 13.64 -3.88 -5.02
CA LEU A 117 12.69 -4.78 -5.67
C LEU A 117 12.74 -4.57 -7.19
N PRO A 118 12.41 -5.60 -8.00
CA PRO A 118 12.18 -5.40 -9.42
C PRO A 118 11.05 -4.38 -9.60
N GLY A 119 11.25 -3.39 -10.46
CA GLY A 119 10.28 -2.31 -10.61
C GLY A 119 10.57 -1.37 -11.76
N ILE A 120 9.70 -0.37 -11.91
CA ILE A 120 9.82 0.71 -12.87
C ILE A 120 9.55 2.05 -12.18
N ASP A 121 10.41 3.02 -12.47
CA ASP A 121 10.15 4.42 -12.16
C ASP A 121 9.41 5.06 -13.33
N PHE A 122 8.45 5.91 -13.00
CA PHE A 122 7.68 6.65 -13.97
C PHE A 122 7.33 8.04 -13.43
N ALA A 123 7.17 8.99 -14.35
CA ALA A 123 6.79 10.36 -14.03
C ALA A 123 5.39 10.62 -14.57
N ILE A 124 4.51 11.16 -13.74
CA ILE A 124 3.16 11.55 -14.15
C ILE A 124 2.88 12.98 -13.70
N ASN A 125 2.91 13.93 -14.64
CA ASN A 125 2.68 15.35 -14.36
C ASN A 125 3.45 15.81 -13.11
N ASN A 126 2.73 16.31 -12.10
CA ASN A 126 3.27 16.82 -10.84
C ASN A 126 3.76 15.73 -9.85
N PHE A 127 3.62 14.45 -10.21
CA PHE A 127 4.12 13.31 -9.46
C PHE A 127 5.37 12.75 -10.17
N GLU A 128 6.38 13.61 -10.30
CA GLU A 128 7.74 13.18 -10.62
C GLU A 128 8.20 12.23 -9.50
N TYR A 129 8.87 11.12 -9.84
CA TYR A 129 9.38 10.13 -8.89
C TYR A 129 8.33 9.16 -8.30
N SER A 130 7.43 8.64 -9.13
CA SER A 130 6.58 7.50 -8.72
C SER A 130 7.22 6.18 -9.14
N SER A 131 7.00 5.12 -8.37
CA SER A 131 7.54 3.79 -8.68
C SER A 131 6.49 2.71 -8.53
N LEU A 132 6.55 1.72 -9.41
CA LEU A 132 5.81 0.48 -9.33
C LEU A 132 6.82 -0.64 -9.11
N TYR A 133 6.64 -1.41 -8.05
CA TYR A 133 7.44 -2.58 -7.74
C TYR A 133 6.61 -3.82 -8.00
N LEU A 134 7.19 -4.81 -8.66
CA LEU A 134 6.55 -6.08 -8.93
C LEU A 134 7.58 -7.18 -8.83
N SER A 135 7.39 -8.07 -7.86
CA SER A 135 8.22 -9.24 -7.66
C SER A 135 7.35 -10.50 -7.56
N ALA A 136 8.00 -11.65 -7.49
CA ALA A 136 7.34 -12.93 -7.23
C ALA A 136 6.37 -12.91 -6.04
N ASN A 137 6.64 -12.09 -5.01
CA ASN A 137 5.91 -12.10 -3.74
C ASN A 137 5.31 -10.76 -3.32
N HIS A 138 5.56 -9.67 -4.05
CA HIS A 138 5.11 -8.34 -3.64
C HIS A 138 4.66 -7.51 -4.85
N LEU A 139 3.59 -6.74 -4.63
CA LEU A 139 3.16 -5.66 -5.50
C LEU A 139 3.26 -4.34 -4.71
N GLY A 140 4.04 -3.39 -5.22
CA GLY A 140 4.38 -2.17 -4.50
C GLY A 140 4.12 -0.90 -5.28
N PHE A 141 3.74 0.16 -4.58
CA PHE A 141 3.51 1.49 -5.14
C PHE A 141 4.18 2.53 -4.27
N PHE A 142 5.11 3.29 -4.83
CA PHE A 142 5.59 4.52 -4.22
C PHE A 142 4.95 5.72 -4.90
N ILE A 143 4.32 6.58 -4.10
CA ILE A 143 3.69 7.81 -4.56
C ILE A 143 4.29 8.97 -3.76
N PRO A 144 4.90 9.96 -4.42
CA PRO A 144 5.47 11.12 -3.75
C PRO A 144 4.36 11.99 -3.17
N VAL A 145 4.59 12.46 -1.94
CA VAL A 145 3.62 13.29 -1.19
C VAL A 145 4.36 14.47 -0.57
N ALA A 146 4.28 15.64 -1.23
CA ALA A 146 4.99 16.83 -0.77
C ALA A 146 4.60 17.30 0.64
N SER A 147 3.36 17.04 1.10
CA SER A 147 2.97 17.42 2.48
C SER A 147 3.73 16.65 3.56
N PHE A 148 4.40 15.54 3.21
CA PHE A 148 5.17 14.73 4.13
C PHE A 148 6.58 15.25 4.40
N GLU A 149 6.98 16.39 3.82
CA GLU A 149 8.25 17.05 4.09
C GLU A 149 8.47 17.38 5.58
N LYS A 150 7.39 17.47 6.38
CA LYS A 150 7.45 17.76 7.80
C LYS A 150 7.75 16.52 8.67
N PHE A 151 7.67 15.32 8.10
CA PHE A 151 8.03 14.08 8.78
C PHE A 151 9.50 13.76 8.53
N TYR A 152 10.22 13.36 9.58
CA TYR A 152 11.65 13.04 9.53
C TYR A 152 11.95 11.56 9.77
N SER A 153 10.95 10.68 9.59
CA SER A 153 11.13 9.25 9.82
C SER A 153 10.34 8.43 8.81
N MET A 154 10.78 7.19 8.59
CA MET A 154 9.97 6.15 7.98
C MET A 154 9.17 5.42 9.04
N THR A 155 7.86 5.33 8.85
CA THR A 155 6.97 4.62 9.78
C THR A 155 6.04 3.68 9.01
N SER A 156 6.18 2.38 9.26
CA SER A 156 5.41 1.32 8.61
C SER A 156 4.28 0.83 9.51
N PHE A 157 3.14 0.52 8.89
CA PHE A 157 1.95 -0.03 9.52
C PHE A 157 1.42 -1.20 8.70
N ASP A 158 0.76 -2.14 9.35
CA ASP A 158 0.05 -3.20 8.64
C ASP A 158 -1.08 -2.60 7.79
N TYR A 159 -1.25 -3.14 6.59
CA TYR A 159 -2.35 -2.81 5.69
C TYR A 159 -3.30 -4.01 5.60
N PHE A 160 -4.59 -3.74 5.63
CA PHE A 160 -5.67 -4.71 5.69
C PHE A 160 -6.66 -4.50 4.55
N ILE A 161 -7.10 -5.61 3.95
CA ILE A 161 -8.21 -5.67 3.00
C ILE A 161 -9.21 -6.67 3.58
N ASN A 162 -10.48 -6.26 3.74
CA ASN A 162 -11.55 -7.10 4.32
C ASN A 162 -11.15 -7.76 5.66
N ASN A 163 -10.52 -6.99 6.56
CA ASN A 163 -9.99 -7.41 7.87
C ASN A 163 -8.86 -8.47 7.84
N LYS A 164 -8.38 -8.90 6.67
CA LYS A 164 -7.18 -9.73 6.50
C LYS A 164 -5.98 -8.82 6.24
N LYS A 165 -4.86 -9.06 6.91
CA LYS A 165 -3.60 -8.37 6.58
C LYS A 165 -3.24 -8.72 5.13
N ALA A 166 -2.99 -7.70 4.33
CA ALA A 166 -2.72 -7.80 2.91
C ALA A 166 -1.37 -7.15 2.53
N GLY A 167 -0.60 -6.69 3.52
CA GLY A 167 0.70 -6.09 3.32
C GLY A 167 1.00 -5.00 4.35
N SER A 168 1.67 -3.94 3.91
CA SER A 168 2.03 -2.78 4.73
C SER A 168 1.90 -1.46 3.98
N ILE A 169 1.66 -0.40 4.74
CA ILE A 169 1.75 0.98 4.28
C ILE A 169 2.83 1.70 5.08
N THR A 170 3.73 2.37 4.40
CA THR A 170 4.84 3.09 5.01
C THR A 170 4.76 4.56 4.63
N MET A 171 4.71 5.41 5.66
CA MET A 171 4.90 6.85 5.50
C MET A 171 6.40 7.13 5.49
N ILE A 172 6.87 7.77 4.44
CA ILE A 172 8.28 8.06 4.22
C ILE A 172 8.49 9.56 4.34
N GLY A 173 9.20 9.98 5.39
CA GLY A 173 9.56 11.37 5.64
C GLY A 173 10.74 11.86 4.81
N LYS A 174 10.92 13.18 4.79
CA LYS A 174 12.07 13.89 4.20
C LYS A 174 13.18 13.99 5.25
N GLU A 175 13.96 12.93 5.40
CA GLU A 175 15.07 12.88 6.36
C GLU A 175 16.24 13.80 5.96
N GLN A 176 16.42 14.05 4.65
CA GLN A 176 17.46 14.94 4.09
C GLN A 176 16.91 15.69 2.88
N ASN A 177 17.59 16.76 2.45
CA ASN A 177 17.10 17.65 1.38
C ASN A 177 16.84 16.95 0.03
N HIS A 178 17.59 15.91 -0.30
CA HIS A 178 17.45 15.15 -1.54
C HIS A 178 16.47 13.97 -1.42
N HIS A 179 15.98 13.67 -0.21
CA HIS A 179 15.04 12.59 0.00
C HIS A 179 13.63 13.00 -0.43
N ILE A 180 12.95 12.08 -1.10
CA ILE A 180 11.62 12.26 -1.65
C ILE A 180 10.62 11.70 -0.63
N PRO A 181 9.82 12.55 0.01
CA PRO A 181 8.81 12.08 0.94
C PRO A 181 7.62 11.48 0.18
N GLY A 182 6.97 10.48 0.77
CA GLY A 182 5.88 9.80 0.09
C GLY A 182 5.22 8.71 0.90
N ILE A 183 4.34 7.99 0.22
CA ILE A 183 3.71 6.77 0.72
C ILE A 183 4.24 5.61 -0.10
N LEU A 184 4.65 4.55 0.58
CA LEU A 184 4.91 3.25 0.00
C LEU A 184 3.82 2.29 0.47
N LEU A 185 3.01 1.79 -0.46
CA LEU A 185 2.14 0.64 -0.23
C LEU A 185 2.86 -0.60 -0.76
N LEU A 186 3.07 -1.61 0.08
CA LEU A 186 3.54 -2.93 -0.32
C LEU A 186 2.46 -3.96 0.01
N LEU A 187 1.93 -4.62 -1.01
CA LEU A 187 0.96 -5.69 -0.87
C LEU A 187 1.66 -7.05 -0.94
N ASP A 188 1.22 -7.96 -0.09
CA ASP A 188 1.59 -9.36 -0.16
C ASP A 188 0.97 -9.95 -1.44
N PHE A 189 1.81 -10.51 -2.30
CA PHE A 189 1.44 -11.00 -3.63
C PHE A 189 2.18 -12.31 -3.96
N ASP A 190 2.25 -13.19 -2.96
CA ASP A 190 2.84 -14.52 -3.07
C ASP A 190 1.95 -15.49 -3.86
N GLN A 191 2.43 -16.73 -4.03
CA GLN A 191 1.73 -17.74 -4.81
C GLN A 191 0.33 -18.07 -4.25
N ASP A 192 0.17 -18.11 -2.92
CA ASP A 192 -1.11 -18.42 -2.30
C ASP A 192 -2.15 -17.32 -2.63
N VAL A 193 -1.73 -16.04 -2.54
CA VAL A 193 -2.59 -14.91 -2.95
C VAL A 193 -2.93 -14.98 -4.44
N LYS A 194 -1.96 -15.32 -5.30
CA LYS A 194 -2.19 -15.47 -6.74
C LYS A 194 -3.17 -16.59 -7.05
N ASP A 195 -3.04 -17.73 -6.39
CA ASP A 195 -3.92 -18.90 -6.57
C ASP A 195 -5.35 -18.61 -6.09
N ASP A 196 -5.51 -17.89 -4.97
CA ASP A 196 -6.80 -17.41 -4.47
C ASP A 196 -7.49 -16.51 -5.52
N LEU A 197 -6.73 -15.59 -6.13
CA LEU A 197 -7.24 -14.70 -7.18
C LEU A 197 -7.65 -15.48 -8.44
N LEU A 198 -6.81 -16.41 -8.92
CA LEU A 198 -7.14 -17.26 -10.07
C LEU A 198 -8.40 -18.12 -9.83
N THR A 199 -8.53 -18.65 -8.62
CA THR A 199 -9.70 -19.42 -8.20
C THR A 199 -10.96 -18.57 -8.23
N TYR A 200 -10.90 -17.35 -7.69
CA TYR A 200 -12.00 -16.39 -7.71
C TYR A 200 -12.49 -16.12 -9.15
N PHE A 201 -11.57 -15.89 -10.10
CA PHE A 201 -11.93 -15.62 -11.49
C PHE A 201 -12.43 -16.83 -12.27
N SER A 202 -11.96 -18.03 -11.95
CA SER A 202 -12.42 -19.26 -12.58
C SER A 202 -13.83 -19.69 -12.14
N SER A 203 -14.31 -19.14 -11.02
CA SER A 203 -15.61 -19.49 -10.42
C SER A 203 -16.79 -18.62 -10.87
N ARG A 204 -16.53 -17.59 -11.69
CA ARG A 204 -17.53 -16.67 -12.26
C ARG A 204 -17.82 -17.01 -13.72
#